data_AF-A0A845E8T8-F1
#
_entry.id   AF-A0A845E8T8-F1
#
_cell.length_a   1.000
_cell.length_b   1.000
_cell.length_c   1.000
_cell.angle_alpha   90.00
_cell.angle_beta   90.00
_cell.angle_gamma   90.00
#
_symmetry.space_group_name_H-M   'P 1'
#
loop_
_entity.id
_entity.type
_entity.pdbx_description
1 polymer ?
#
loop_
_entity_poly.entity_id
_entity_poly.type
_entity_poly.pdbx_seq_one_letter_code
_entity_poly.pdbx_strand_id
1 'polypeptide(L)'
;MSEKNLLYANVGCVISFGLLLFLSFVTAEADGAQQVMILISEIIGGITLVAAILSLFYIKSDQRYLPLSIVCFLAPWLLYGIGYEVGFDAATPYTWIWFICLYILLIAGFIFIRIGYKKVEGHYKLVSAFLLFINAIFFVYLIFIQIWWSIPFLNR
;
A
#
# COMPACT_ATOMS: atom_id res chain seq x y z
N MET A 1 9.69 -22.65 -10.81
CA MET A 1 10.15 -21.71 -9.75
C MET A 1 9.73 -22.30 -8.41
N SER A 2 10.62 -22.36 -7.41
CA SER A 2 10.29 -22.93 -6.10
C SER A 2 9.43 -21.95 -5.29
N GLU A 3 8.66 -22.48 -4.32
CA GLU A 3 7.90 -21.67 -3.39
C GLU A 3 8.78 -20.66 -2.63
N LYS A 4 9.96 -21.10 -2.17
CA LYS A 4 10.93 -20.23 -1.50
C LYS A 4 11.36 -19.05 -2.39
N ASN A 5 11.56 -19.27 -3.68
CA ASN A 5 11.93 -18.20 -4.61
C ASN A 5 10.79 -17.19 -4.77
N LEU A 6 9.52 -17.63 -4.75
CA LEU A 6 8.37 -16.72 -4.79
C LEU A 6 8.28 -15.89 -3.51
N LEU A 7 8.51 -16.50 -2.34
CA LEU A 7 8.54 -15.77 -1.07
C LEU A 7 9.66 -14.71 -1.06
N TYR A 8 10.87 -15.06 -1.47
CA TYR A 8 11.96 -14.10 -1.57
C TYR A 8 11.68 -12.99 -2.57
N ALA A 9 11.06 -13.30 -3.72
CA ALA A 9 10.65 -12.29 -4.69
C ALA A 9 9.65 -11.30 -4.07
N ASN A 10 8.63 -11.77 -3.36
CA ASN A 10 7.67 -10.90 -2.68
C ASN A 10 8.34 -9.99 -1.64
N VAL A 11 9.22 -10.55 -0.80
CA VAL A 11 9.96 -9.77 0.19
C VAL A 11 10.85 -8.73 -0.49
N GLY A 12 11.61 -9.13 -1.51
CA GLY A 12 12.48 -8.25 -2.27
C GLY A 12 11.72 -7.11 -2.93
N CYS A 13 10.57 -7.41 -3.54
CA CYS A 13 9.68 -6.40 -4.12
C CYS A 13 9.19 -5.38 -3.07
N VAL A 14 8.75 -5.84 -1.90
CA VAL A 14 8.33 -4.94 -0.81
C VAL A 14 9.48 -4.06 -0.30
N ILE A 15 10.68 -4.63 -0.16
CA ILE A 15 11.87 -3.87 0.26
C ILE A 15 12.23 -2.82 -0.79
N SER A 16 12.30 -3.20 -2.06
CA SER A 16 12.58 -2.27 -3.17
C SER A 16 11.55 -1.15 -3.24
N PHE A 17 10.27 -1.48 -3.09
CA PHE A 17 9.19 -0.48 -3.02
C PHE A 17 9.41 0.51 -1.87
N GLY A 18 9.68 0.00 -0.66
CA GLY A 18 9.94 0.85 0.51
C GLY A 18 11.18 1.74 0.35
N LEU A 19 12.25 1.23 -0.24
CA LEU A 19 13.48 2.00 -0.49
C LEU A 19 13.26 3.12 -1.51
N LEU A 20 12.55 2.84 -2.60
CA LEU A 20 12.27 3.83 -3.63
C LEU A 20 11.31 4.92 -3.14
N LEU A 21 10.33 4.53 -2.34
CA LEU A 21 9.43 5.47 -1.68
C LEU A 21 10.19 6.35 -0.67
N PHE A 22 11.16 5.80 0.05
CA PHE A 22 12.04 6.61 0.89
C PHE A 22 12.90 7.58 0.08
N LEU A 23 13.46 7.12 -1.05
CA LEU A 23 14.26 7.97 -1.94
C LEU A 23 13.44 9.10 -2.57
N SER A 24 12.14 8.90 -2.85
CA SER A 24 11.29 9.99 -3.33
C SER A 24 11.14 11.12 -2.30
N PHE A 25 11.13 10.79 -1.00
CA PHE A 25 11.16 11.81 0.06
C PHE A 25 12.52 12.50 0.19
N VAL A 26 13.63 11.76 0.08
CA VAL A 26 14.98 12.34 0.16
C VAL A 26 15.27 13.29 -1.02
N THR A 27 14.64 13.05 -2.16
CA THR A 27 14.81 13.86 -3.37
C THR A 27 13.77 14.97 -3.50
N ALA A 28 12.97 15.24 -2.47
CA ALA A 28 11.86 16.20 -2.53
C ALA A 28 12.24 17.65 -2.84
N GLU A 29 13.51 18.04 -2.66
CA GLU A 29 13.99 19.38 -3.00
C GLU A 29 14.46 19.51 -4.47
N ALA A 30 14.49 18.40 -5.22
CA ALA A 30 14.92 18.34 -6.60
C ALA A 30 13.78 17.83 -7.50
N ASP A 31 12.91 18.74 -7.96
CA ASP A 31 11.66 18.46 -8.68
C ASP A 31 11.78 17.34 -9.74
N GLY A 32 12.80 17.43 -10.62
CA GLY A 32 13.01 16.43 -11.67
C GLY A 32 13.41 15.06 -11.14
N ALA A 33 14.22 14.99 -10.08
CA ALA A 33 14.60 13.73 -9.45
C ALA A 33 13.45 13.13 -8.64
N GLN A 34 12.70 13.97 -7.93
CA GLN A 34 11.54 13.56 -7.15
C GLN A 34 10.47 12.89 -8.04
N GLN A 35 10.10 13.54 -9.15
CA GLN A 35 9.08 13.02 -10.05
C GLN A 35 9.46 11.66 -10.63
N VAL A 36 10.74 11.48 -11.01
CA VAL A 36 11.26 10.19 -11.48
C VAL A 36 11.19 9.13 -10.38
N MET A 37 11.56 9.47 -9.14
CA MET A 37 11.51 8.52 -8.02
C MET A 37 10.08 8.12 -7.66
N ILE A 38 9.11 9.04 -7.74
CA ILE A 38 7.68 8.75 -7.57
C ILE A 38 7.23 7.74 -8.64
N LEU A 39 7.49 8.04 -9.91
CA LEU A 39 7.10 7.17 -11.02
C LEU A 39 7.70 5.75 -10.90
N ILE A 40 8.99 5.67 -10.55
CA ILE A 40 9.64 4.37 -10.34
C ILE A 40 9.01 3.63 -9.15
N SER A 41 8.66 4.35 -8.07
CA SER A 41 7.99 3.75 -6.91
C SER A 41 6.61 3.21 -7.27
N GLU A 42 5.84 3.91 -8.09
CA GLU A 42 4.53 3.46 -8.59
C GLU A 42 4.64 2.21 -9.45
N ILE A 43 5.60 2.18 -10.39
CA ILE A 43 5.87 1.02 -11.24
C ILE A 43 6.24 -0.19 -10.38
N ILE A 44 7.16 -0.02 -9.43
CA ILE A 44 7.60 -1.10 -8.54
C ILE A 44 6.46 -1.53 -7.60
N GLY A 45 5.65 -0.59 -7.10
CA GLY A 45 4.45 -0.90 -6.32
C GLY A 45 3.45 -1.74 -7.11
N GLY A 46 3.19 -1.38 -8.37
CA GLY A 46 2.34 -2.14 -9.28
C GLY A 46 2.88 -3.54 -9.58
N ILE A 47 4.17 -3.67 -9.88
CA ILE A 47 4.83 -4.97 -10.07
C ILE A 47 4.74 -5.81 -8.79
N THR A 48 4.95 -5.21 -7.62
CA THR A 48 4.84 -5.89 -6.32
C THR A 48 3.43 -6.43 -6.10
N LEU A 49 2.40 -5.65 -6.43
CA LEU A 49 1.01 -6.09 -6.34
C LEU A 49 0.73 -7.27 -7.27
N VAL A 50 1.13 -7.18 -8.54
CA VAL A 50 0.95 -8.26 -9.52
C VAL A 50 1.70 -9.53 -9.08
N ALA A 51 2.94 -9.40 -8.62
CA ALA A 51 3.73 -10.51 -8.12
C ALA A 51 3.08 -11.18 -6.90
N ALA A 52 2.52 -10.39 -5.98
CA ALA A 52 1.82 -10.90 -4.80
C ALA A 52 0.52 -11.64 -5.20
N ILE A 53 -0.27 -11.08 -6.11
CA ILE A 53 -1.49 -11.73 -6.64
C ILE A 53 -1.13 -13.06 -7.30
N LEU A 54 -0.14 -13.08 -8.19
CA LEU A 54 0.32 -14.32 -8.83
C LEU A 54 0.78 -15.35 -7.80
N SER A 55 1.53 -14.90 -6.79
CA SER A 55 2.03 -15.78 -5.73
C SER A 55 0.93 -16.45 -4.91
N LEU A 56 -0.25 -15.84 -4.77
CA LEU A 56 -1.41 -16.48 -4.12
C LEU A 56 -1.90 -17.73 -4.84
N PHE A 57 -1.72 -17.80 -6.16
CA PHE A 57 -2.14 -18.97 -6.96
C PHE A 57 -1.10 -20.10 -6.90
N TYR A 58 0.18 -19.77 -6.78
CA TYR A 58 1.28 -20.74 -6.82
C TYR A 58 1.71 -21.26 -5.44
N ILE A 59 1.62 -20.45 -4.38
CA ILE A 59 1.98 -20.86 -3.02
C ILE A 59 0.79 -21.58 -2.37
N LYS A 60 0.96 -22.87 -2.05
CA LYS A 60 -0.10 -23.70 -1.46
C LYS A 60 0.02 -23.87 0.05
N SER A 61 1.19 -23.60 0.62
CA SER A 61 1.43 -23.63 2.06
C SER A 61 0.79 -22.44 2.77
N ASP A 62 0.86 -22.43 4.11
CA ASP A 62 0.48 -21.26 4.92
C ASP A 62 1.37 -20.04 4.68
N GLN A 63 2.49 -20.17 3.97
CA GLN A 63 3.27 -19.00 3.56
C GLN A 63 2.54 -18.13 2.54
N ARG A 64 1.43 -18.59 1.93
CA ARG A 64 0.54 -17.76 1.07
C ARG A 64 -0.05 -16.55 1.80
N TYR A 65 -0.05 -16.57 3.13
CA TYR A 65 -0.49 -15.43 3.94
C TYR A 65 0.46 -14.22 3.86
N LEU A 66 1.72 -14.42 3.44
CA LEU A 66 2.65 -13.33 3.14
C LEU A 66 2.19 -12.51 1.92
N PRO A 67 2.06 -13.09 0.70
CA PRO A 67 1.56 -12.33 -0.44
C PRO A 67 0.13 -11.82 -0.21
N LEU A 68 -0.71 -12.50 0.57
CA LEU A 68 -2.02 -11.96 0.96
C LEU A 68 -1.87 -10.64 1.74
N SER A 69 -0.95 -10.60 2.69
CA SER A 69 -0.67 -9.39 3.47
C SER A 69 -0.20 -8.24 2.56
N ILE A 70 0.60 -8.54 1.55
CA ILE A 70 1.10 -7.57 0.57
C ILE A 70 -0.04 -7.02 -0.30
N VAL A 71 -0.93 -7.89 -0.81
CA VAL A 71 -2.10 -7.47 -1.58
C VAL A 71 -3.02 -6.60 -0.74
N CYS A 72 -3.32 -7.01 0.49
CA CYS A 72 -4.15 -6.26 1.42
C CYS A 72 -3.55 -4.91 1.80
N PHE A 73 -2.22 -4.80 1.85
CA PHE A 73 -1.52 -3.55 2.07
C PHE A 73 -1.60 -2.65 0.83
N LEU A 74 -1.27 -3.15 -0.37
CA LEU A 74 -1.18 -2.34 -1.58
C LEU A 74 -2.53 -1.95 -2.19
N ALA A 75 -3.62 -2.70 -1.93
CA ALA A 75 -4.93 -2.39 -2.50
C ALA A 75 -5.47 -0.99 -2.10
N PRO A 76 -5.45 -0.58 -0.81
CA PRO A 76 -5.75 0.80 -0.41
C PRO A 76 -4.86 1.84 -1.10
N TRP A 77 -3.55 1.60 -1.21
CA TRP A 77 -2.62 2.51 -1.87
C TRP A 77 -2.92 2.68 -3.35
N LEU A 78 -3.30 1.60 -4.04
CA LEU A 78 -3.71 1.65 -5.45
C LEU A 78 -4.97 2.51 -5.62
N LEU A 79 -6.00 2.30 -4.78
CA LEU A 79 -7.22 3.10 -4.85
C LEU A 79 -6.95 4.59 -4.56
N TYR A 80 -6.03 4.86 -3.64
CA TYR A 80 -5.61 6.22 -3.32
C TYR A 80 -4.86 6.87 -4.49
N GLY A 81 -3.88 6.17 -5.06
CA GLY A 81 -3.12 6.64 -6.22
C GLY A 81 -4.03 6.91 -7.42
N ILE A 82 -5.00 6.05 -7.70
CA ILE A 82 -6.00 6.29 -8.76
C ILE A 82 -6.80 7.56 -8.49
N GLY A 83 -7.26 7.78 -7.25
CA GLY A 83 -7.99 9.00 -6.91
C GLY A 83 -7.15 10.27 -7.12
N TYR A 84 -5.87 10.21 -6.73
CA TYR A 84 -4.91 11.30 -6.97
C TYR A 84 -4.72 11.58 -8.47
N GLU A 85 -4.48 10.55 -9.29
CA GLU A 85 -4.27 10.69 -10.73
C GLU A 85 -5.53 11.18 -11.48
N VAL A 86 -6.72 10.79 -11.02
CA VAL A 86 -7.99 11.30 -11.57
C VAL A 86 -8.26 12.75 -11.13
N GLY A 87 -7.47 13.29 -10.20
CA GLY A 87 -7.60 14.66 -9.72
C GLY A 87 -8.69 14.85 -8.67
N PHE A 88 -8.99 13.81 -7.87
CA PHE A 88 -9.90 13.97 -6.75
C PHE A 88 -9.31 14.94 -5.72
N ASP A 89 -10.08 15.97 -5.41
CA ASP A 89 -9.74 17.04 -4.48
C ASP A 89 -10.94 17.40 -3.57
N ALA A 90 -10.77 18.39 -2.70
CA ALA A 90 -11.83 18.82 -1.79
C ALA A 90 -13.09 19.35 -2.52
N ALA A 91 -12.94 19.85 -3.74
CA ALA A 91 -14.04 20.40 -4.54
C ALA A 91 -14.81 19.31 -5.31
N THR A 92 -14.23 18.12 -5.45
CA THR A 92 -14.82 17.02 -6.21
C THR A 92 -16.12 16.54 -5.54
N PRO A 93 -17.26 16.53 -6.27
CA PRO A 93 -18.54 16.09 -5.72
C PRO A 93 -18.50 14.64 -5.22
N TYR A 94 -19.16 14.39 -4.09
CA TYR A 94 -19.30 13.05 -3.50
C TYR A 94 -17.98 12.34 -3.15
N THR A 95 -16.89 13.08 -2.93
CA THR A 95 -15.57 12.53 -2.49
C THR A 95 -15.63 11.71 -1.21
N TRP A 96 -16.63 11.93 -0.35
CA TRP A 96 -16.87 11.09 0.82
C TRP A 96 -17.04 9.59 0.46
N ILE A 97 -17.56 9.26 -0.73
CA ILE A 97 -17.68 7.86 -1.20
C ILE A 97 -16.29 7.24 -1.36
N TRP A 98 -15.35 7.98 -1.94
CA TRP A 98 -13.98 7.52 -2.12
C TRP A 98 -13.28 7.26 -0.78
N PHE A 99 -13.44 8.16 0.20
CA PHE A 99 -12.95 7.91 1.56
C PHE A 99 -13.57 6.67 2.21
N ILE A 100 -14.89 6.45 2.07
CA ILE A 100 -15.54 5.24 2.60
C ILE A 100 -14.93 3.97 1.97
N CYS A 101 -14.73 3.96 0.65
CA CYS A 101 -14.09 2.83 -0.03
C CYS A 101 -12.68 2.57 0.51
N LEU A 102 -11.88 3.62 0.69
CA LEU A 102 -10.53 3.52 1.27
C LEU A 102 -10.57 2.97 2.70
N TYR A 103 -11.49 3.43 3.55
CA TYR A 103 -11.60 2.94 4.93
C TYR A 103 -12.03 1.48 4.99
N ILE A 104 -12.97 1.05 4.16
CA ILE A 104 -13.39 -0.36 4.08
C ILE A 104 -12.18 -1.22 3.71
N LEU A 105 -11.41 -0.82 2.69
CA LEU A 105 -10.21 -1.55 2.28
C LEU A 105 -9.14 -1.56 3.38
N LEU A 106 -8.94 -0.46 4.09
CA LEU A 106 -7.98 -0.38 5.19
C LEU A 106 -8.35 -1.26 6.37
N ILE A 107 -9.62 -1.24 6.79
CA ILE A 107 -10.14 -2.09 7.87
C ILE A 107 -10.02 -3.57 7.49
N ALA A 108 -10.43 -3.93 6.27
CA ALA A 108 -10.22 -5.28 5.75
C ALA A 108 -8.72 -5.63 5.75
N GLY A 109 -7.86 -4.70 5.33
CA GLY A 109 -6.41 -4.82 5.35
C GLY A 109 -5.87 -5.16 6.73
N PHE A 110 -6.25 -4.42 7.78
CA PHE A 110 -5.84 -4.73 9.15
C PHE A 110 -6.23 -6.13 9.58
N ILE A 111 -7.47 -6.54 9.27
CA ILE A 111 -7.98 -7.87 9.65
C ILE A 111 -7.16 -8.95 8.95
N PHE A 112 -7.02 -8.88 7.62
CA PHE A 112 -6.33 -9.91 6.85
C PHE A 112 -4.82 -9.95 7.11
N ILE A 113 -4.15 -8.81 7.24
CA ILE A 113 -2.72 -8.75 7.58
C ILE A 113 -2.49 -9.32 8.99
N ARG A 114 -3.38 -9.04 9.96
CA ARG A 114 -3.28 -9.60 11.32
C ARG A 114 -3.50 -11.12 11.33
N ILE A 115 -4.46 -11.62 10.56
CA ILE A 115 -4.64 -13.07 10.37
C ILE A 115 -3.38 -13.67 9.74
N GLY A 116 -2.84 -13.01 8.71
CA GLY A 116 -1.63 -13.45 8.03
C GLY A 116 -0.43 -13.51 8.97
N TYR A 117 -0.22 -12.49 9.80
CA TYR A 117 0.83 -12.47 10.82
C TYR A 117 0.77 -13.69 11.75
N LYS A 118 -0.42 -14.19 12.11
CA LYS A 118 -0.54 -15.38 12.97
C LYS A 118 -0.16 -16.69 12.27
N LYS A 119 -0.24 -16.72 10.94
CA LYS A 119 -0.07 -17.94 10.13
C LYS A 119 1.27 -18.03 9.41
N VAL A 120 1.89 -16.89 9.11
CA VAL A 120 3.23 -16.84 8.50
C VAL A 120 4.28 -17.24 9.54
N GLU A 121 5.14 -18.19 9.16
CA GLU A 121 6.21 -18.69 10.01
C GLU A 121 7.56 -18.01 9.72
N GLY A 122 8.43 -18.02 10.73
CA GLY A 122 9.82 -17.56 10.60
C GLY A 122 9.96 -16.06 10.36
N HIS A 123 11.02 -15.68 9.65
CA HIS A 123 11.38 -14.28 9.43
C HIS A 123 10.39 -13.50 8.55
N TYR A 124 9.61 -14.19 7.71
CA TYR A 124 8.58 -13.57 6.85
C TYR A 124 7.49 -12.86 7.64
N LYS A 125 7.30 -13.25 8.91
CA LYS A 125 6.35 -12.63 9.83
C LYS A 125 6.62 -11.14 10.08
N LEU A 126 7.90 -10.74 9.99
CA LEU A 126 8.32 -9.34 10.14
C LEU A 126 7.71 -8.45 9.07
N VAL A 127 7.57 -8.96 7.84
CA VAL A 127 6.95 -8.21 6.74
C VAL A 127 5.50 -7.90 7.08
N SER A 128 4.69 -8.88 7.46
CA SER A 128 3.29 -8.64 7.86
C SER A 128 3.17 -7.64 9.02
N ALA A 129 4.08 -7.69 10.00
CA ALA A 129 4.09 -6.73 11.10
C ALA A 129 4.41 -5.30 10.62
N PHE A 130 5.42 -5.15 9.77
CA PHE A 130 5.80 -3.85 9.21
C PHE A 130 4.69 -3.27 8.32
N LEU A 131 4.09 -4.09 7.46
CA LEU A 131 2.96 -3.68 6.64
C LEU A 131 1.78 -3.20 7.50
N LEU A 132 1.49 -3.88 8.61
CA LEU A 132 0.43 -3.47 9.53
C LEU A 132 0.71 -2.09 10.15
N PHE A 133 1.97 -1.82 10.52
CA PHE A 133 2.39 -0.53 11.04
C PHE A 133 2.23 0.59 10.01
N ILE A 134 2.70 0.40 8.77
CA ILE A 134 2.54 1.41 7.71
C ILE A 134 1.06 1.58 7.34
N ASN A 135 0.27 0.51 7.35
CA ASN A 135 -1.18 0.59 7.13
C ASN A 135 -1.88 1.46 8.18
N ALA A 136 -1.40 1.42 9.43
CA ALA A 136 -1.88 2.31 10.51
C ALA A 136 -1.54 3.77 10.26
N ILE A 137 -0.32 4.06 9.81
CA ILE A 137 0.08 5.43 9.42
C ILE A 137 -0.84 5.94 8.29
N PHE A 138 -1.07 5.12 7.27
CA PHE A 138 -1.91 5.52 6.14
C PHE A 138 -3.37 5.76 6.54
N PHE A 139 -3.91 4.96 7.46
CA PHE A 139 -5.24 5.18 8.02
C PHE A 139 -5.36 6.52 8.75
N VAL A 140 -4.40 6.86 9.61
CA VAL A 140 -4.39 8.15 10.33
C VAL A 140 -4.24 9.31 9.35
N TYR A 141 -3.39 9.17 8.34
CA TYR A 141 -3.21 10.15 7.28
C TYR A 141 -4.51 10.44 6.51
N LEU A 142 -5.29 9.41 6.15
CA LEU A 142 -6.56 9.60 5.47
C LEU A 142 -7.61 10.30 6.33
N ILE A 143 -7.66 9.99 7.63
CA ILE A 143 -8.53 10.71 8.57
C ILE A 143 -8.18 12.20 8.56
N PHE A 144 -6.88 12.51 8.62
CA PHE A 144 -6.43 13.90 8.60
C PHE A 144 -6.86 14.61 7.31
N ILE A 145 -6.65 13.99 6.14
CA ILE A 145 -7.07 14.58 4.86
C ILE A 145 -8.58 14.78 4.80
N GLN A 146 -9.37 13.79 5.18
CA GLN A 146 -10.82 13.91 5.13
C GLN A 146 -11.31 15.05 6.02
N ILE A 147 -10.76 15.16 7.24
CA ILE A 147 -11.07 16.28 8.15
C ILE A 147 -10.67 17.59 7.49
N TRP A 148 -9.45 17.68 6.93
CA TRP A 148 -8.93 18.86 6.25
C TRP A 148 -9.84 19.33 5.11
N TRP A 149 -10.29 18.40 4.25
CA TRP A 149 -11.21 18.69 3.14
C TRP A 149 -12.62 19.07 3.60
N SER A 150 -12.98 18.71 4.84
CA SER A 150 -14.29 19.04 5.42
C SER A 150 -14.30 20.39 6.13
N ILE A 151 -13.16 21.08 6.24
CA ILE A 151 -13.07 22.39 6.92
C ILE A 151 -13.73 23.47 6.03
N PRO A 152 -14.74 24.20 6.54
CA PRO A 152 -15.56 25.12 5.74
C PRO A 152 -14.82 26.37 5.20
N PHE A 153 -13.58 26.63 5.63
CA PHE A 153 -12.80 27.79 5.16
C PHE A 153 -12.17 27.57 3.77
N LEU A 154 -12.12 26.33 3.26
CA LEU A 154 -11.55 25.97 1.95
C LEU A 154 -12.61 25.79 0.85
N ASN A 155 -13.90 25.68 1.21
CA ASN A 155 -15.01 25.43 0.29
C ASN A 155 -15.81 26.69 -0.06
N ARG A 156 -15.15 27.85 -0.16
CA ARG A 156 -15.73 29.13 -0.60
C ARG A 156 -15.23 29.52 -1.98
#